data_AF-A0AAV2SNR5-F1
#
_entry.id   AF-A0AAV2SNR5-F1
#
_cell.length_a   1.000
_cell.length_b   1.000
_cell.length_c   1.000
_cell.angle_alpha   90.00
_cell.angle_beta   90.00
_cell.angle_gamma   90.00
#
_symmetry.space_group_name_H-M   'P 1'
#
loop_
_entity.id
_entity.type
_entity.pdbx_description
1 polymer ?
#
loop_
_entity_poly.entity_id
_entity_poly.type
_entity_poly.pdbx_seq_one_letter_code
_entity_poly.pdbx_strand_id
1 'polypeptide(L)'
;MPDELRSSKIKIKKGERPVVWQDENQTIVACTWQDSGRVNMISTVGDTGITKVTCKNKRGATELYREVEKPNINLFYNKNMGGVDTFDRLCNSYPFDRRNYKWYHTLWHFIIEIALVNGRIVHNLQNPDKKDKLSAIRFREKVVNGLLDGYSRNIIIRGRGRKRTLPLENRLSERHFVSKYD
;
A
#
# COMPACT_ATOMS: atom_id res chain seq x y z
N MET A 1 -16.84 14.84 19.74
CA MET A 1 -17.91 14.91 18.73
C MET A 1 -18.95 15.89 19.23
N PRO A 2 -19.34 16.91 18.44
CA PRO A 2 -20.32 17.91 18.85
C PRO A 2 -21.60 17.25 19.34
N ASP A 3 -22.19 17.81 20.39
CA ASP A 3 -23.33 17.21 21.07
C ASP A 3 -24.54 17.09 20.14
N GLU A 4 -24.67 18.01 19.20
CA GLU A 4 -25.67 18.05 18.14
C GLU A 4 -25.58 16.80 17.28
N LEU A 5 -24.38 16.32 16.95
CA LEU A 5 -24.21 15.20 16.04
C LEU A 5 -24.31 13.83 16.73
N ARG A 6 -24.48 13.78 18.06
CA ARG A 6 -24.56 12.50 18.79
C ARG A 6 -25.78 11.69 18.37
N SER A 7 -25.64 10.37 18.35
CA SER A 7 -26.74 9.44 18.01
C SER A 7 -27.93 9.52 18.96
N SER A 8 -27.70 9.93 20.22
CA SER A 8 -28.76 10.18 21.19
C SER A 8 -29.64 11.36 20.82
N LYS A 9 -29.07 12.41 20.19
CA LYS A 9 -29.80 13.62 19.80
C LYS A 9 -30.36 13.52 18.38
N ILE A 10 -29.58 13.00 17.43
CA ILE A 10 -29.98 12.90 16.01
C ILE A 10 -29.98 11.45 15.54
N LYS A 11 -31.18 10.96 15.23
CA LYS A 11 -31.41 9.68 14.55
C LYS A 11 -31.53 9.96 13.04
N ILE A 12 -30.58 9.43 12.27
CA ILE A 12 -30.55 9.56 10.80
C ILE A 12 -30.93 8.21 10.22
N LYS A 13 -31.72 8.19 9.15
CA LYS A 13 -32.03 6.97 8.39
C LYS A 13 -31.17 6.88 7.14
N LYS A 14 -31.13 5.67 6.57
CA LYS A 14 -30.38 5.41 5.34
C LYS A 14 -30.88 6.30 4.21
N GLY A 15 -29.96 7.01 3.55
CA GLY A 15 -30.25 7.85 2.39
C GLY A 15 -30.80 9.23 2.74
N GLU A 16 -30.96 9.56 4.02
CA GLU A 16 -31.22 10.93 4.43
C GLU A 16 -29.99 11.82 4.20
N ARG A 17 -30.25 13.12 4.02
CA ARG A 17 -29.22 14.12 3.77
C ARG A 17 -28.21 14.14 4.94
N PRO A 18 -26.90 14.16 4.67
CA PRO A 18 -25.87 14.27 5.70
C PRO A 18 -26.11 15.48 6.61
N VAL A 19 -25.93 15.30 7.92
CA VAL A 19 -25.98 16.39 8.89
C VAL A 19 -24.56 16.91 9.10
N VAL A 20 -24.37 18.20 8.84
CA VAL A 20 -23.07 18.87 8.94
C VAL A 20 -23.12 19.87 10.07
N TRP A 21 -22.03 19.94 10.83
CA TRP A 21 -21.76 20.92 11.86
C TRP A 21 -20.45 21.61 11.51
N GLN A 22 -20.39 22.92 11.69
CA GLN A 22 -19.20 23.71 11.46
C GLN A 22 -18.95 24.59 12.69
N ASP A 23 -17.68 24.68 13.08
CA ASP A 23 -17.26 25.58 14.15
C ASP A 23 -17.49 27.06 13.77
N GLU A 24 -17.65 27.93 14.76
CA GLU A 24 -17.85 29.36 14.57
C GLU A 24 -16.72 30.00 13.75
N ASN A 25 -15.49 29.52 13.94
CA ASN A 25 -14.30 30.01 13.23
C ASN A 25 -14.13 29.36 11.84
N GLN A 26 -15.06 28.49 11.42
CA GLN A 26 -15.02 27.76 10.16
C GLN A 26 -13.77 26.88 9.95
N THR A 27 -13.02 26.59 11.02
CA THR A 27 -11.78 25.80 10.96
C THR A 27 -12.01 24.30 11.01
N ILE A 28 -13.11 23.87 11.65
CA ILE A 28 -13.44 22.46 11.86
C ILE A 28 -14.84 22.22 11.32
N VAL A 29 -14.95 21.15 10.53
CA VAL A 29 -16.24 20.64 10.06
C VAL A 29 -16.38 19.21 10.55
N ALA A 30 -17.52 18.93 11.17
CA ALA A 30 -17.92 17.58 11.55
C ALA A 30 -19.17 17.19 10.76
N CYS A 31 -19.27 15.92 10.37
CA CYS A 31 -20.40 15.42 9.61
C CYS A 31 -20.83 14.07 10.14
N THR A 32 -22.14 13.85 10.21
CA THR A 32 -22.73 12.54 10.37
C THR A 32 -23.53 12.19 9.13
N TRP A 33 -23.30 10.98 8.61
CA TRP A 33 -24.00 10.43 7.46
C TRP A 33 -24.36 8.97 7.67
N GLN A 34 -25.44 8.48 7.05
CA GLN A 34 -25.86 7.10 7.17
C GLN A 34 -26.25 6.49 5.81
N ASP A 35 -25.50 5.46 5.40
CA ASP A 35 -25.85 4.60 4.27
C ASP A 35 -26.09 3.16 4.74
N SER A 36 -25.09 2.27 4.67
CA SER A 36 -25.17 0.94 5.27
C SER A 36 -25.11 0.99 6.80
N GLY A 37 -24.41 1.99 7.35
CA GLY A 37 -24.28 2.27 8.77
C GLY A 37 -23.99 3.75 8.99
N ARG A 38 -24.04 4.18 10.26
CA ARG A 38 -23.72 5.56 10.65
C ARG A 38 -22.21 5.78 10.58
N VAL A 39 -21.81 6.82 9.89
CA VAL A 39 -20.43 7.28 9.76
C VAL A 39 -20.34 8.69 10.31
N ASN A 40 -19.38 8.91 11.20
CA ASN A 40 -19.05 10.24 11.73
C ASN A 40 -17.67 10.61 11.21
N MET A 41 -17.56 11.81 10.63
CA MET A 41 -16.30 12.36 10.13
C MET A 41 -16.03 13.70 10.77
N ILE A 42 -14.74 14.03 10.88
CA ILE A 42 -14.25 15.35 11.26
C ILE A 42 -13.12 15.72 10.31
N SER A 43 -13.05 16.98 9.91
CA SER A 43 -12.00 17.50 9.03
C SER A 43 -11.72 18.96 9.35
N THR A 44 -10.45 19.35 9.22
CA THR A 44 -9.99 20.75 9.30
C THR A 44 -9.85 21.42 7.92
N VAL A 45 -9.98 20.64 6.85
CA VAL A 45 -9.82 21.09 5.44
C VAL A 45 -11.10 20.79 4.64
N GLY A 46 -12.17 20.42 5.35
CA GLY A 46 -13.41 19.92 4.76
C GLY A 46 -14.36 21.03 4.37
N ASP A 47 -14.93 20.94 3.17
CA ASP A 47 -16.11 21.69 2.76
C ASP A 47 -17.39 21.05 3.34
N THR A 48 -18.39 21.88 3.61
CA THR A 48 -19.74 21.49 4.07
C THR A 48 -20.63 20.95 2.94
N GLY A 49 -20.14 21.02 1.69
CA GLY A 49 -20.86 20.59 0.50
C GLY A 49 -21.26 19.11 0.51
N ILE A 50 -22.35 18.85 -0.20
CA ILE A 50 -22.93 17.52 -0.39
C ILE A 50 -23.00 17.28 -1.89
N THR A 51 -22.48 16.14 -2.33
CA THR A 51 -22.46 15.75 -3.73
C THR A 51 -23.32 14.52 -3.94
N LYS A 52 -24.15 14.54 -4.99
CA LYS A 52 -24.88 13.34 -5.46
C LYS A 52 -23.94 12.43 -6.22
N VAL A 53 -23.83 11.18 -5.79
CA VAL A 53 -22.95 10.19 -6.39
C VAL A 53 -23.73 8.93 -6.71
N THR A 54 -23.61 8.47 -7.96
CA THR A 54 -24.16 7.19 -8.40
C THR A 54 -23.34 6.05 -7.78
N CYS A 55 -23.99 5.21 -6.99
CA CYS A 55 -23.39 4.07 -6.31
C CYS A 55 -23.99 2.77 -6.83
N LYS A 56 -23.16 1.74 -6.97
CA LYS A 56 -23.64 0.39 -7.32
C LYS A 56 -24.48 -0.17 -6.17
N ASN A 57 -25.63 -0.73 -6.48
CA ASN A 57 -26.47 -1.39 -5.50
C ASN A 57 -25.90 -2.76 -5.08
N LYS A 58 -26.44 -3.30 -3.97
CA LYS A 58 -26.15 -4.67 -3.55
C LYS A 58 -26.61 -5.65 -4.64
N ARG A 59 -25.91 -6.78 -4.75
CA ARG A 59 -26.30 -7.87 -5.67
C ARG A 59 -27.75 -8.29 -5.35
N GLY A 60 -28.61 -8.33 -6.35
CA GLY A 60 -30.04 -8.70 -6.23
C GLY A 60 -31.02 -7.53 -6.09
N ALA A 61 -30.57 -6.28 -6.19
CA ALA A 61 -31.48 -5.13 -6.27
C ALA A 61 -32.09 -4.99 -7.68
N THR A 62 -33.33 -4.49 -7.75
CA THR A 62 -34.06 -4.21 -9.01
C THR A 62 -33.28 -3.28 -9.93
N GLU A 63 -32.62 -2.28 -9.35
CA GLU A 63 -31.76 -1.34 -10.08
C GLU A 63 -30.29 -1.60 -9.78
N LEU A 64 -29.44 -1.60 -10.81
CA LEU A 64 -28.01 -1.84 -10.68
C LEU A 64 -27.28 -0.70 -9.97
N TYR A 65 -27.81 0.53 -10.07
CA TYR A 65 -27.25 1.74 -9.50
C TYR A 65 -28.31 2.51 -8.71
N ARG A 66 -27.87 3.29 -7.72
CA ARG A 66 -28.69 4.24 -6.99
C ARG A 66 -27.96 5.57 -6.86
N GLU A 67 -28.70 6.67 -6.79
CA GLU A 67 -28.12 7.95 -6.39
C GLU A 67 -28.04 8.05 -4.86
N VAL A 68 -26.92 8.56 -4.37
CA VAL A 68 -26.70 8.76 -2.93
C VAL A 68 -26.07 10.11 -2.72
N GLU A 69 -26.65 10.90 -1.82
CA GLU A 69 -26.05 12.14 -1.33
C GLU A 69 -24.94 11.80 -0.34
N LYS A 70 -23.70 12.17 -0.69
CA LYS A 70 -22.52 11.95 0.14
C LYS A 70 -21.92 13.30 0.54
N PRO A 71 -21.46 13.46 1.79
CA PRO A 71 -20.75 14.66 2.18
C PRO A 71 -19.38 14.70 1.49
N ASN A 72 -18.93 15.89 1.07
CA ASN A 72 -17.66 16.08 0.37
C ASN A 72 -16.47 15.57 1.19
N ILE A 73 -16.55 15.67 2.52
CA ILE A 73 -15.56 15.13 3.46
C ILE A 73 -15.40 13.61 3.29
N ASN A 74 -16.49 12.86 3.11
CA ASN A 74 -16.40 11.41 2.88
C ASN A 74 -15.74 11.10 1.53
N LEU A 75 -16.04 11.89 0.49
CA LEU A 75 -15.44 11.70 -0.82
C LEU A 75 -13.94 11.96 -0.78
N PHE A 76 -13.54 13.06 -0.13
CA PHE A 76 -12.14 13.40 0.06
C PHE A 76 -11.39 12.33 0.87
N TYR A 77 -11.97 11.87 1.97
CA TYR A 77 -11.40 10.79 2.77
C TYR A 77 -11.24 9.51 1.95
N ASN A 78 -12.30 9.03 1.28
CA ASN A 78 -12.25 7.80 0.51
C ASN A 78 -11.26 7.85 -0.65
N LYS A 79 -11.04 9.03 -1.24
CA LYS A 79 -10.04 9.24 -2.28
C LYS A 79 -8.60 9.02 -1.76
N ASN A 80 -8.34 9.40 -0.52
CA ASN A 80 -6.99 9.46 0.04
C ASN A 80 -6.65 8.33 1.04
N MET A 81 -7.65 7.69 1.66
CA MET A 81 -7.46 6.69 2.72
C MET A 81 -6.68 5.45 2.25
N GLY A 82 -6.76 5.12 0.96
CA GLY A 82 -6.18 3.89 0.41
C GLY A 82 -4.65 3.89 0.28
N GLY A 83 -3.96 4.97 0.69
CA GLY A 83 -2.50 5.07 0.57
C GLY A 83 -1.77 3.98 1.35
N VAL A 84 -2.15 3.77 2.61
CA VAL A 84 -1.51 2.77 3.50
C VAL A 84 -1.81 1.35 3.01
N ASP A 85 -3.08 1.01 2.76
CA ASP A 85 -3.46 -0.31 2.22
C ASP A 85 -2.76 -0.62 0.89
N THR A 86 -2.58 0.40 0.05
CA THR A 86 -1.83 0.26 -1.21
C THR A 86 -0.37 -0.05 -0.93
N PHE A 87 0.26 0.65 0.00
CA PHE A 87 1.64 0.40 0.41
C PHE A 87 1.82 -1.00 1.00
N ASP A 88 0.93 -1.42 1.89
CA ASP A 88 0.93 -2.75 2.50
C ASP A 88 0.78 -3.84 1.45
N ARG A 89 -0.12 -3.65 0.48
CA ARG A 89 -0.26 -4.55 -0.67
C ARG A 89 1.01 -4.62 -1.52
N LEU A 90 1.72 -3.50 -1.70
CA LEU A 90 2.98 -3.47 -2.46
C LEU A 90 4.11 -4.22 -1.73
N CYS A 91 4.21 -4.05 -0.40
CA CYS A 91 5.18 -4.77 0.42
C CYS A 91 4.87 -6.27 0.46
N ASN A 92 3.59 -6.64 0.61
CA ASN A 92 3.15 -8.03 0.66
C ASN A 92 3.12 -8.72 -0.72
N SER A 93 3.45 -8.01 -1.81
CA SER A 93 3.50 -8.63 -3.14
C SER A 93 4.66 -9.62 -3.30
N TYR A 94 5.75 -9.44 -2.54
CA TYR A 94 6.92 -10.33 -2.53
C TYR A 94 7.39 -10.50 -1.09
N PRO A 95 6.63 -11.22 -0.25
CA PRO A 95 6.92 -11.31 1.16
C PRO A 95 8.21 -12.11 1.40
N PHE A 96 8.96 -11.71 2.41
CA PHE A 96 10.09 -12.50 2.90
C PHE A 96 9.58 -13.66 3.76
N ASP A 97 9.35 -14.82 3.14
CA ASP A 97 8.70 -15.99 3.77
C ASP A 97 9.67 -16.88 4.58
N ARG A 98 10.70 -16.32 5.23
CA ARG A 98 11.59 -17.11 6.08
C ARG A 98 11.26 -16.91 7.55
N ARG A 99 11.18 -18.02 8.28
CA ARG A 99 11.05 -18.02 9.74
C ARG A 99 12.24 -17.30 10.37
N ASN A 100 11.97 -16.19 11.04
CA ASN A 100 12.96 -15.45 11.82
C ASN A 100 12.97 -15.97 13.26
N TYR A 101 14.13 -16.45 13.74
CA TYR A 101 14.28 -16.89 15.14
C TYR A 101 14.40 -15.72 16.13
N LYS A 102 14.80 -14.53 15.64
CA LYS A 102 14.92 -13.32 16.45
C LYS A 102 14.00 -12.24 15.87
N TRP A 103 13.20 -11.62 16.73
CA TRP A 103 12.13 -10.69 16.35
C TRP A 103 12.59 -9.49 15.51
N TYR A 104 13.80 -8.98 15.78
CA TYR A 104 14.33 -7.81 15.06
C TYR A 104 14.68 -8.10 13.59
N HIS A 105 14.91 -9.37 13.22
CA HIS A 105 15.11 -9.71 11.81
C HIS A 105 13.84 -9.42 11.00
N THR A 106 12.65 -9.55 11.58
CA THR A 106 11.41 -9.17 10.88
C THR A 106 11.40 -7.69 10.53
N LEU A 107 11.85 -6.81 11.44
CA LEU A 107 11.98 -5.38 11.15
C LEU A 107 13.02 -5.09 10.06
N TRP A 108 14.17 -5.78 10.10
CA TRP A 108 15.22 -5.63 9.09
C TRP A 108 14.72 -5.95 7.67
N HIS A 109 14.04 -7.09 7.49
CA HIS A 109 13.49 -7.46 6.20
C HIS A 109 12.39 -6.49 5.76
N PHE A 110 11.56 -6.00 6.69
CA PHE A 110 10.55 -5.01 6.38
C PHE A 110 11.15 -3.67 5.89
N ILE A 111 12.24 -3.19 6.50
CA ILE A 111 12.94 -1.99 6.04
C ILE A 111 13.47 -2.16 4.61
N ILE A 112 14.01 -3.35 4.26
CA ILE A 112 14.44 -3.66 2.89
C ILE A 112 13.26 -3.61 1.92
N GLU A 113 12.11 -4.21 2.27
CA GLU A 113 10.92 -4.16 1.42
C GLU A 113 10.40 -2.73 1.22
N ILE A 114 10.38 -1.90 2.28
CA ILE A 114 10.03 -0.48 2.18
C ILE A 114 10.98 0.23 1.19
N ALA A 115 12.29 -0.01 1.30
CA ALA A 115 13.29 0.59 0.43
C ALA A 115 13.12 0.16 -1.04
N LEU A 116 12.85 -1.12 -1.29
CA LEU A 116 12.60 -1.65 -2.64
C LEU A 116 11.32 -1.08 -3.25
N VAL A 117 10.24 -0.97 -2.47
CA VAL A 117 8.97 -0.37 -2.94
C VAL A 117 9.17 1.10 -3.27
N ASN A 118 9.77 1.87 -2.37
CA ASN A 118 10.00 3.30 -2.56
C ASN A 118 10.98 3.57 -3.71
N GLY A 119 12.07 2.81 -3.80
CA GLY A 119 13.04 2.92 -4.90
C GLY A 119 12.39 2.68 -6.26
N ARG A 120 11.49 1.70 -6.36
CA ARG A 120 10.73 1.45 -7.59
C ARG A 120 9.77 2.59 -7.92
N ILE A 121 9.10 3.16 -6.91
CA ILE A 121 8.21 4.31 -7.11
C ILE A 121 9.01 5.48 -7.70
N VAL A 122 10.15 5.81 -7.09
CA VAL A 122 11.05 6.89 -7.58
C VAL A 122 11.54 6.60 -8.99
N HIS A 123 12.01 5.38 -9.28
CA HIS A 123 12.45 4.98 -10.62
C HIS A 123 11.34 5.19 -11.66
N ASN A 124 10.11 4.75 -11.35
CA ASN A 124 8.98 4.86 -12.27
C ASN A 124 8.41 6.29 -12.38
N LEU A 125 8.70 7.17 -11.42
CA LEU A 125 8.42 8.60 -11.51
C LEU A 125 9.42 9.31 -12.42
N GLN A 126 10.70 8.93 -12.35
CA GLN A 126 11.76 9.47 -13.22
C GLN A 126 11.67 8.95 -14.67
N ASN A 127 11.09 7.76 -14.86
CA ASN A 127 10.89 7.13 -16.17
C ASN A 127 9.38 6.99 -16.46
N PRO A 128 8.70 8.07 -16.88
CA PRO A 128 7.25 8.09 -17.04
C PRO A 128 6.75 7.25 -18.21
N ASP A 129 7.61 7.00 -19.20
CA ASP A 129 7.31 6.20 -20.38
C ASP A 129 6.97 4.76 -20.00
N LYS A 130 5.88 4.24 -20.55
CA LYS A 130 5.39 2.88 -20.23
C LYS A 130 6.42 1.79 -20.54
N LYS A 131 7.32 2.03 -21.49
CA LYS A 131 8.38 1.10 -21.89
C LYS A 131 9.46 0.96 -20.81
N ASP A 132 9.71 2.04 -20.07
CA ASP A 132 10.78 2.12 -19.09
C ASP A 132 10.31 1.90 -17.65
N LYS A 133 8.98 1.85 -17.44
CA LYS A 133 8.40 1.47 -16.15
C LYS A 133 8.74 0.03 -15.80
N LEU A 134 9.35 -0.15 -14.64
CA LEU A 134 9.70 -1.47 -14.13
C LEU A 134 8.58 -2.05 -13.27
N SER A 135 8.29 -3.32 -13.53
CA SER A 135 7.52 -4.16 -12.63
C SER A 135 8.31 -4.42 -11.35
N ALA A 136 7.61 -4.82 -10.28
CA ALA A 136 8.22 -5.05 -8.97
C ALA A 136 9.33 -6.12 -9.01
N ILE A 137 9.15 -7.19 -9.79
CA ILE A 137 10.17 -8.23 -9.95
C ILE A 137 11.38 -7.73 -10.74
N ARG A 138 11.17 -7.04 -11.87
CA ARG A 138 12.27 -6.52 -12.71
C ARG A 138 13.11 -5.49 -11.97
N PHE A 139 12.46 -4.64 -11.17
CA PHE A 139 13.18 -3.69 -10.32
C PHE A 139 14.07 -4.42 -9.31
N ARG A 140 13.54 -5.42 -8.61
CA ARG A 140 14.34 -6.24 -7.67
C ARG A 140 15.49 -6.96 -8.36
N GLU A 141 15.27 -7.56 -9.54
CA GLU A 141 16.33 -8.18 -10.35
C GLU A 141 17.46 -7.20 -10.66
N LYS A 142 17.13 -5.97 -11.12
CA LYS A 142 18.13 -4.94 -11.38
C LYS A 142 18.90 -4.53 -10.12
N VAL A 143 18.21 -4.38 -8.99
CA VAL A 143 18.86 -4.06 -7.71
C VAL A 143 19.83 -5.19 -7.31
N VAL A 144 19.41 -6.45 -7.39
CA VAL A 144 20.26 -7.60 -7.08
C VAL A 144 21.48 -7.65 -8.01
N ASN A 145 21.28 -7.49 -9.32
CA ASN A 145 22.40 -7.50 -10.27
C ASN A 145 23.36 -6.34 -10.03
N GLY A 146 22.86 -5.13 -9.73
CA GLY A 146 23.71 -3.98 -9.41
C GLY A 146 24.48 -4.13 -8.08
N LEU A 147 23.91 -4.84 -7.09
CA LEU A 147 24.62 -5.16 -5.85
C LEU A 147 25.66 -6.28 -6.01
N LEU A 148 25.46 -7.17 -6.99
CA LEU A 148 26.41 -8.23 -7.32
C LEU A 148 27.50 -7.77 -8.29
N ASP A 149 27.27 -6.70 -9.04
CA ASP A 149 28.26 -6.14 -9.96
C ASP A 149 29.47 -5.64 -9.17
N GLY A 150 30.67 -6.10 -9.56
CA GLY A 150 31.91 -5.86 -8.80
C GLY A 150 32.07 -6.66 -7.49
N TYR A 151 31.09 -7.47 -7.09
CA TYR A 151 31.21 -8.32 -5.90
C TYR A 151 32.10 -9.54 -6.16
N SER A 152 33.42 -9.35 -5.98
CA SER A 152 34.37 -10.46 -5.91
C SER A 152 34.45 -10.95 -4.47
N ARG A 153 33.97 -12.17 -4.20
CA ARG A 153 34.24 -12.80 -2.90
C ARG A 153 35.74 -13.04 -2.78
N ASN A 154 36.44 -12.17 -2.06
CA ASN A 154 37.76 -12.48 -1.50
C ASN A 154 37.57 -13.55 -0.43
N ILE A 155 37.32 -14.80 -0.86
CA ILE A 155 37.32 -15.94 0.03
C ILE A 155 38.78 -16.16 0.40
N ILE A 156 39.21 -15.56 1.50
CA ILE A 156 40.40 -16.01 2.19
C ILE A 156 40.03 -17.40 2.72
N ILE A 157 40.34 -18.45 1.96
CA ILE A 157 40.19 -19.83 2.40
C ILE A 157 41.20 -20.03 3.53
N ARG A 158 40.81 -19.69 4.76
CA ARG A 158 41.56 -20.08 5.97
C ARG A 158 41.21 -21.52 6.30
N GLY A 159 41.78 -22.45 5.54
CA GLY A 159 41.70 -23.87 5.81
C GLY A 159 43.11 -24.46 5.90
N ARG A 160 43.41 -25.17 6.99
CA ARG A 160 44.46 -26.20 6.99
C ARG A 160 43.94 -27.34 6.12
N GLY A 161 44.30 -27.30 4.83
CA GLY A 161 43.89 -28.29 3.83
C GLY A 161 44.50 -27.97 2.48
N ARG A 162 44.57 -28.97 1.59
CA ARG A 162 45.20 -28.85 0.26
C ARG A 162 44.59 -27.68 -0.51
N LYS A 163 45.43 -26.73 -0.90
CA LYS A 163 45.03 -25.55 -1.68
C LYS A 163 44.36 -26.01 -2.99
N ARG A 164 43.14 -25.54 -3.26
CA ARG A 164 42.49 -25.71 -4.56
C ARG A 164 43.21 -24.82 -5.59
N THR A 165 43.51 -25.37 -6.76
CA THR A 165 44.17 -24.69 -7.89
C THR A 165 43.19 -24.05 -8.87
N LEU A 166 41.89 -24.33 -8.76
CA LEU A 166 40.88 -23.77 -9.66
C LEU A 166 40.24 -22.50 -9.06
N PRO A 167 39.94 -21.49 -9.90
CA PRO A 167 39.23 -20.30 -9.46
C PRO A 167 37.88 -20.67 -8.84
N LEU A 168 37.42 -19.85 -7.90
CA LEU A 168 36.09 -19.96 -7.33
C LEU A 168 35.07 -19.56 -8.41
N GLU A 169 34.61 -20.54 -9.18
CA GLU A 169 33.53 -20.32 -10.13
C GLU A 169 32.26 -19.84 -9.42
N ASN A 170 31.48 -19.04 -10.14
CA ASN A 170 30.27 -18.44 -9.62
C ASN A 170 29.28 -19.54 -9.23
N ARG A 171 29.03 -19.70 -7.92
CA ARG A 171 28.08 -20.70 -7.39
C ARG A 171 26.64 -20.58 -7.91
N LEU A 172 26.32 -19.50 -8.62
CA LEU A 172 25.03 -19.24 -9.26
C LEU A 172 24.88 -19.92 -10.63
N SER A 173 25.97 -20.40 -11.24
CA SER A 173 25.97 -21.09 -12.54
C SER A 173 26.19 -22.60 -12.45
N GLU A 174 26.35 -23.16 -11.25
CA GLU A 174 26.54 -24.60 -11.06
C GLU A 174 25.22 -25.39 -11.15
N ARG A 175 25.33 -26.68 -11.52
CA ARG A 175 24.26 -27.67 -11.76
C ARG A 175 23.36 -27.99 -10.55
N HIS A 176 23.48 -27.26 -9.45
CA HIS A 176 22.68 -27.44 -8.23
C HIS A 176 21.30 -26.77 -8.30
N PHE A 177 21.06 -25.90 -9.28
CA PHE A 177 19.74 -25.37 -9.56
C PHE A 177 19.00 -26.27 -10.56
N VAL A 178 17.75 -26.60 -10.24
CA VAL A 178 16.87 -27.39 -11.12
C VAL A 178 16.69 -26.60 -12.42
N SER A 179 17.26 -27.10 -13.53
CA SER A 179 16.90 -26.63 -14.86
C SER A 179 15.48 -27.10 -15.17
N LYS A 180 14.69 -26.27 -15.87
CA LYS A 180 13.43 -26.74 -16.43
C LYS A 180 13.73 -27.94 -17.33
N TYR A 181 13.01 -29.04 -17.12
CA TYR A 181 12.94 -30.12 -18.09
C TYR A 181 12.12 -29.63 -19.28
N ASP A 182 12.64 -29.82 -20.48
CA ASP A 182 11.94 -29.60 -21.74
C ASP A 182 10.70 -30.49 -21.86
#